data_AF-A0A6N8W6N0-F1
#
_entry.id   AF-A0A6N8W6N0-F1
#
_cell.length_a   1.000
_cell.length_b   1.000
_cell.length_c   1.000
_cell.angle_alpha   90.00
_cell.angle_beta   90.00
_cell.angle_gamma   90.00
#
_symmetry.space_group_name_H-M   'P 1'
#
loop_
_entity.id
_entity.type
_entity.pdbx_description
1 polymer ?
#
loop_
_entity_poly.entity_id
_entity_poly.type
_entity_poly.pdbx_seq_one_letter_code
_entity_poly.pdbx_strand_id
1 'polypeptide(L)'
;MFLPFLWLLSSSLKTELAIFRYPPEWIPDPILFSNYVDAWTTRPFALYVRNTIVILLLNEVAVLVSASFCAYGFARIDFPGRNVWFAILLATVMLPGIVTMIPQFVIFSRIGWVNTILPLTVPFFFGGGAFNIFLLRQFFRTLPAELADAAYIDGARAITIYW
;
A
#
# COMPACT_ATOMS: atom_id res chain seq x y z
N MET A 1 -5.91 2.17 -25.30
CA MET A 1 -5.25 2.23 -23.97
C MET A 1 -3.87 1.57 -23.92
N PHE A 2 -3.53 0.58 -24.76
CA PHE A 2 -2.21 -0.11 -24.69
C PHE A 2 -1.03 0.65 -25.29
N LEU A 3 -1.29 1.69 -26.09
CA LEU A 3 -0.27 2.43 -26.84
C LEU A 3 0.92 2.90 -25.97
N PRO A 4 0.73 3.47 -24.77
CA PRO A 4 1.86 3.89 -23.92
C PRO A 4 2.74 2.73 -23.44
N PHE A 5 2.16 1.55 -23.22
CA PHE A 5 2.92 0.36 -22.80
C PHE A 5 3.74 -0.22 -23.94
N LEU A 6 3.15 -0.28 -25.15
CA LEU A 6 3.87 -0.68 -26.35
C LEU A 6 4.99 0.30 -26.66
N TRP A 7 4.74 1.60 -26.48
CA TRP A 7 5.78 2.62 -26.59
C TRP A 7 6.89 2.44 -25.57
N LEU A 8 6.57 2.14 -24.31
CA LEU A 8 7.56 1.90 -23.25
C LEU A 8 8.44 0.68 -23.55
N LEU A 9 7.84 -0.42 -24.05
CA LEU A 9 8.59 -1.60 -24.47
C LEU A 9 9.53 -1.27 -25.64
N SER A 10 9.01 -0.60 -26.66
CA SER A 10 9.81 -0.14 -27.81
C SER A 10 10.95 0.80 -27.37
N SER A 11 10.66 1.81 -26.54
CA SER A 11 11.66 2.80 -26.11
C SER A 11 12.73 2.21 -25.19
N SER A 12 12.40 1.19 -24.39
CA SER A 12 13.38 0.51 -23.53
C SER A 12 14.51 -0.17 -24.31
N LEU A 13 14.30 -0.43 -25.61
CA LEU A 13 15.24 -1.08 -26.52
C LEU A 13 15.93 -0.10 -27.48
N LYS A 14 15.71 1.21 -27.34
CA LYS A 14 16.27 2.25 -28.22
C LYS A 14 17.53 2.90 -27.65
N THR A 15 18.26 3.58 -28.52
CA THR A 15 19.23 4.59 -28.09
C THR A 15 18.53 5.80 -27.49
N GLU A 16 19.22 6.56 -26.62
CA GLU A 16 18.68 7.78 -26.03
C GLU A 16 18.19 8.79 -27.09
N LEU A 17 18.94 8.95 -28.18
CA LEU A 17 18.59 9.85 -29.29
C LEU A 17 17.36 9.37 -30.07
N ALA A 18 17.19 8.04 -30.27
CA ALA A 18 16.07 7.49 -31.01
C ALA A 18 14.71 7.64 -30.28
N ILE A 19 14.72 7.87 -28.96
CA ILE A 19 13.50 8.15 -28.19
C ILE A 19 12.88 9.50 -28.60
N PHE A 20 13.71 10.49 -28.97
CA PHE A 20 13.28 11.85 -29.29
C PHE A 20 13.13 12.12 -30.80
N ARG A 21 13.31 11.11 -31.66
CA ARG A 21 13.17 11.27 -33.11
C ARG A 21 11.72 11.49 -33.55
N TYR A 22 11.55 12.32 -34.58
CA TYR A 22 10.26 12.54 -35.24
C TYR A 22 10.37 12.27 -36.75
N PRO A 23 9.50 11.43 -37.34
CA PRO A 23 8.41 10.69 -36.68
C PRO A 23 8.93 9.62 -35.70
N PRO A 24 8.16 9.26 -34.65
CA PRO A 24 8.58 8.26 -33.67
C PRO A 24 8.86 6.89 -34.32
N GLU A 25 10.06 6.36 -34.10
CA GLU A 25 10.42 5.02 -34.57
C GLU A 25 9.74 3.97 -33.68
N TRP A 26 8.89 3.10 -34.24
CA TRP A 26 8.19 2.08 -33.43
C TRP A 26 9.00 0.80 -33.24
N ILE A 27 9.77 0.41 -34.24
CA ILE A 27 10.65 -0.75 -34.20
C ILE A 27 12.06 -0.19 -33.97
N PRO A 28 12.72 -0.50 -32.85
CA PRO A 28 14.07 -0.03 -32.57
C PRO A 28 15.05 -0.54 -33.63
N ASP A 29 15.89 0.36 -34.15
CA ASP A 29 16.99 0.02 -35.04
C ASP A 29 18.24 0.84 -34.67
N PRO A 30 19.27 0.24 -34.04
CA PRO A 30 19.37 -1.16 -33.62
C PRO A 30 18.54 -1.47 -32.36
N ILE A 31 18.25 -2.75 -32.13
CA ILE A 31 17.65 -3.24 -30.88
C ILE A 31 18.73 -3.36 -29.79
N LEU A 32 18.60 -2.59 -28.71
CA LEU A 32 19.57 -2.53 -27.62
C LEU A 32 19.09 -3.26 -26.36
N PHE A 33 19.30 -4.58 -26.31
CA PHE A 33 19.11 -5.35 -25.07
C PHE A 33 20.12 -4.98 -23.97
N SER A 34 21.25 -4.38 -24.33
CA SER A 34 22.25 -3.87 -23.38
C SER A 34 21.65 -2.89 -22.38
N ASN A 35 20.62 -2.12 -22.77
CA ASN A 35 19.93 -1.18 -21.89
C ASN A 35 19.42 -1.83 -20.59
N TYR A 36 19.02 -3.11 -20.61
CA TYR A 36 18.61 -3.82 -19.39
C TYR A 36 19.79 -4.19 -18.50
N VAL A 37 20.92 -4.59 -19.09
CA VAL A 37 22.16 -4.87 -18.36
C VAL A 37 22.71 -3.59 -17.75
N ASP A 38 22.71 -2.51 -18.53
CA ASP A 38 23.17 -1.19 -18.11
C ASP A 38 22.27 -0.63 -17.00
N ALA A 39 20.94 -0.76 -17.11
CA ALA A 39 20.01 -0.36 -16.06
C ALA A 39 20.23 -1.13 -14.75
N TRP A 40 20.60 -2.42 -14.84
CA TRP A 40 20.86 -3.25 -13.68
C TRP A 40 22.22 -2.96 -13.01
N THR A 41 23.23 -2.53 -13.78
CA THR A 41 24.62 -2.39 -13.32
C THR A 41 25.06 -0.95 -13.04
N THR A 42 24.49 0.05 -13.72
CA THR A 42 24.90 1.47 -13.60
C THR A 42 24.60 2.07 -12.22
N ARG A 43 23.57 1.56 -11.55
CA ARG A 43 23.16 1.94 -10.21
C ARG A 43 23.01 0.68 -9.37
N PRO A 44 22.99 0.76 -8.02
CA PRO A 44 22.76 -0.39 -7.16
C PRO A 44 21.28 -0.82 -7.22
N PHE A 45 20.80 -1.25 -8.39
CA PHE A 45 19.42 -1.58 -8.66
C PHE A 45 18.93 -2.76 -7.82
N ALA A 46 19.79 -3.76 -7.64
CA ALA A 46 19.52 -4.88 -6.74
C ALA A 46 19.26 -4.44 -5.29
N LEU A 47 19.95 -3.40 -4.81
CA LEU A 47 19.70 -2.82 -3.49
C LEU A 47 18.33 -2.13 -3.44
N TYR A 48 17.97 -1.39 -4.48
CA TYR A 48 16.64 -0.75 -4.56
C TYR A 48 15.53 -1.79 -4.55
N VAL A 49 15.64 -2.83 -5.38
CA VAL A 49 14.68 -3.94 -5.44
C VAL A 49 14.57 -4.62 -4.07
N ARG A 50 15.70 -4.94 -3.43
CA ARG A 50 15.70 -5.55 -2.10
C ARG A 50 14.99 -4.67 -1.07
N ASN A 51 15.32 -3.38 -1.03
CA ASN A 51 14.68 -2.44 -0.10
C ASN A 51 13.17 -2.35 -0.34
N THR A 52 12.76 -2.25 -1.59
CA THR A 52 11.34 -2.21 -1.98
C THR A 52 10.62 -3.50 -1.55
N ILE A 53 11.19 -4.67 -1.81
CA ILE A 53 10.59 -5.96 -1.41
C ILE A 53 10.46 -6.03 0.12
N VAL A 54 11.50 -5.65 0.87
CA VAL A 54 11.46 -5.66 2.33
C VAL A 54 10.37 -4.73 2.86
N ILE A 55 10.30 -3.51 2.34
CA ILE A 55 9.28 -2.53 2.75
C ILE A 55 7.87 -3.05 2.40
N LEU A 56 7.67 -3.57 1.18
CA LEU A 56 6.38 -4.10 0.75
C LEU A 56 5.92 -5.25 1.63
N LEU A 57 6.76 -6.27 1.85
CA LEU A 57 6.37 -7.42 2.65
C LEU A 57 6.02 -7.04 4.09
N LEU A 58 6.80 -6.14 4.70
CA LEU A 58 6.51 -5.65 6.06
C LEU A 58 5.20 -4.86 6.10
N ASN A 59 5.00 -3.97 5.13
CA ASN A 59 3.81 -3.12 5.06
C ASN A 59 2.56 -3.95 4.83
N GLU A 60 2.55 -4.85 3.85
CA GLU A 60 1.38 -5.68 3.55
C GLU A 60 0.96 -6.54 4.74
N VAL A 61 1.91 -7.18 5.42
CA VAL A 61 1.62 -7.94 6.65
C VAL A 61 1.06 -7.01 7.74
N ALA A 62 1.67 -5.84 7.96
CA ALA A 62 1.23 -4.88 8.95
C ALA A 62 -0.19 -4.38 8.66
N VAL A 63 -0.50 -4.02 7.40
CA VAL A 63 -1.82 -3.57 6.98
C VAL A 63 -2.85 -4.67 7.13
N LEU A 64 -2.58 -5.88 6.63
CA LEU A 64 -3.55 -6.98 6.69
C LEU A 64 -3.94 -7.28 8.12
N VAL A 65 -2.97 -7.40 9.03
CA VAL A 65 -3.23 -7.70 10.45
C VAL A 65 -3.95 -6.53 11.12
N SER A 66 -3.42 -5.31 10.99
CA SER A 66 -3.97 -4.16 11.72
C SER A 66 -5.32 -3.69 11.18
N ALA A 67 -5.50 -3.66 9.86
CA ALA A 67 -6.74 -3.21 9.24
C ALA A 67 -7.88 -4.20 9.48
N SER A 68 -7.62 -5.52 9.35
CA SER A 68 -8.63 -6.54 9.60
C SER A 68 -9.05 -6.56 11.07
N PHE A 69 -8.10 -6.47 12.01
CA PHE A 69 -8.40 -6.40 13.43
C PHE A 69 -9.29 -5.20 13.78
N CYS A 70 -8.91 -4.00 13.34
CA CYS A 70 -9.71 -2.79 13.54
C CYS A 70 -11.09 -2.89 12.88
N ALA A 71 -11.14 -3.36 11.63
CA ALA A 71 -12.37 -3.51 10.87
C ALA A 71 -13.35 -4.49 11.52
N TYR A 72 -12.86 -5.62 12.04
CA TYR A 72 -13.67 -6.58 12.78
C TYR A 72 -14.28 -5.94 14.01
N GLY A 73 -13.49 -5.19 14.80
CA GLY A 73 -14.00 -4.42 15.94
C GLY A 73 -15.13 -3.46 15.54
N PHE A 74 -14.95 -2.68 14.46
CA PHE A 74 -15.99 -1.76 13.97
C PHE A 74 -17.20 -2.43 13.31
N ALA A 75 -17.09 -3.70 12.89
CA ALA A 75 -18.15 -4.44 12.22
C ALA A 75 -18.96 -5.32 13.17
N ARG A 76 -18.31 -5.95 14.15
CA ARG A 76 -18.85 -7.08 14.93
C ARG A 76 -18.93 -6.85 16.43
N ILE A 77 -18.22 -5.86 16.96
CA ILE A 77 -18.22 -5.59 18.40
C ILE A 77 -19.01 -4.32 18.67
N ASP A 78 -20.00 -4.41 19.57
CA ASP A 78 -20.71 -3.24 20.09
C ASP A 78 -19.88 -2.61 21.21
N PHE A 79 -19.48 -1.35 21.02
CA PHE A 79 -18.78 -0.56 22.04
C PHE A 79 -19.26 0.90 22.03
N PRO A 80 -19.17 1.61 23.17
CA PRO A 80 -19.64 2.99 23.28
C PRO A 80 -18.98 3.90 22.24
N GLY A 81 -19.79 4.65 21.48
CA GLY A 81 -19.29 5.61 20.49
C GLY A 81 -18.72 5.00 19.21
N ARG A 82 -18.92 3.70 18.93
CA ARG A 82 -18.42 3.02 17.71
C ARG A 82 -18.61 3.81 16.41
N ASN A 83 -19.81 4.36 16.21
CA ASN A 83 -20.12 5.11 14.99
C ASN A 83 -19.38 6.46 14.92
N VAL A 84 -19.14 7.10 16.06
CA VAL A 84 -18.38 8.35 16.15
C VAL A 84 -16.90 8.09 15.81
N TRP A 85 -16.30 7.07 16.41
CA TRP A 85 -14.93 6.67 16.11
C TRP A 85 -14.75 6.27 14.64
N PHE A 86 -15.71 5.55 14.08
CA PHE A 86 -15.68 5.20 12.66
C PHE A 86 -15.82 6.41 11.74
N ALA A 87 -16.65 7.40 12.12
CA ALA A 87 -16.78 8.65 11.37
C ALA A 87 -15.48 9.48 11.42
N ILE A 88 -14.82 9.57 12.58
CA ILE A 88 -13.51 10.22 12.72
C ILE A 88 -12.47 9.54 11.83
N LEU A 89 -12.44 8.20 11.84
CA LEU A 89 -11.56 7.42 10.97
C LEU A 89 -11.79 7.76 9.50
N LEU A 90 -13.04 7.80 9.04
CA LEU A 90 -13.37 8.17 7.66
C LEU A 90 -13.02 9.62 7.30
N ALA A 91 -13.15 10.55 8.24
CA ALA A 91 -12.79 11.95 8.01
C ALA A 91 -11.30 12.10 7.63
N THR A 92 -10.42 11.18 8.06
CA THR A 92 -9.00 11.21 7.68
C THR A 92 -8.77 10.96 6.19
N VAL A 93 -9.67 10.27 5.49
CA VAL A 93 -9.59 10.03 4.04
C VAL A 93 -9.78 11.33 3.24
N MET A 94 -10.43 12.34 3.84
CA MET A 94 -10.67 13.62 3.19
C MET A 94 -9.43 14.54 3.17
N LEU A 95 -8.39 14.21 3.95
CA LEU A 95 -7.17 15.00 3.99
C LEU A 95 -6.28 14.70 2.77
N PRO A 96 -5.95 15.71 1.95
CA PRO A 96 -5.09 15.49 0.79
C PRO A 96 -3.64 15.24 1.23
N GLY A 97 -2.99 14.20 0.71
CA GLY A 97 -1.64 13.81 1.14
C GLY A 97 -0.57 14.92 1.03
N ILE A 98 -0.75 15.86 0.11
CA ILE A 98 0.17 17.00 -0.05
C ILE A 98 0.20 17.92 1.18
N VAL A 99 -0.93 18.07 1.90
CA VAL A 99 -0.97 18.95 3.09
C VAL A 99 -0.33 18.29 4.31
N THR A 100 -0.30 16.95 4.35
CA THR A 100 0.33 16.19 5.43
C THR A 100 1.82 15.96 5.21
N MET A 101 2.31 16.10 3.97
CA MET A 101 3.70 15.78 3.60
C MET A 101 4.73 16.56 4.43
N ILE A 102 4.62 17.89 4.51
CA ILE A 102 5.56 18.72 5.29
C ILE A 102 5.45 18.40 6.79
N PRO A 103 4.26 18.40 7.42
CA PRO A 103 4.12 18.01 8.83
C PRO A 103 4.70 16.62 9.14
N GLN A 104 4.44 15.62 8.29
CA GLN A 104 4.97 14.27 8.46
C GLN A 104 6.50 14.26 8.43
N PHE A 105 7.11 14.95 7.46
CA PHE A 105 8.57 15.08 7.42
C PHE A 105 9.12 15.73 8.70
N VAL A 106 8.51 16.83 9.17
CA VAL A 106 8.94 17.51 10.40
C VAL A 106 8.83 16.59 11.62
N ILE A 107 7.76 15.80 11.74
CA ILE A 107 7.59 14.82 12.83
C ILE A 107 8.72 13.79 12.78
N PHE A 108 8.94 13.15 11.62
CA PHE A 108 9.98 12.14 11.46
C PHE A 108 11.39 12.70 11.64
N SER A 109 11.61 13.98 11.30
CA SER A 109 12.85 14.69 11.58
C SER A 109 13.08 14.89 13.07
N ARG A 110 12.05 15.29 13.82
CA ARG A 110 12.18 15.52 15.27
C ARG A 110 12.42 14.24 16.04
N ILE A 111 11.87 13.11 15.59
CA ILE A 111 12.08 11.81 16.22
C ILE A 111 13.27 11.03 15.66
N GLY A 112 14.07 11.63 14.76
CA GLY A 112 15.31 11.06 14.24
C GLY A 112 15.13 9.88 13.26
N TRP A 113 13.95 9.76 12.62
CA TRP A 113 13.66 8.66 11.69
C TRP A 113 14.02 8.95 10.24
N VAL A 114 14.50 10.16 9.93
CA VAL A 114 14.96 10.53 8.58
C VAL A 114 16.13 9.64 8.18
N ASN A 115 16.23 9.34 6.89
CA ASN A 115 17.24 8.43 6.32
C ASN A 115 17.12 6.97 6.82
N THR A 116 15.94 6.56 7.28
CA THR A 116 15.63 5.16 7.64
C THR A 116 14.36 4.69 6.91
N ILE A 117 14.07 3.38 6.98
CA ILE A 117 12.82 2.81 6.44
C ILE A 117 11.60 3.03 7.34
N LEU A 118 11.80 3.50 8.58
CA LEU A 118 10.75 3.56 9.61
C LEU A 118 9.57 4.44 9.21
N PRO A 119 9.75 5.66 8.65
CA PRO A 119 8.63 6.48 8.19
C PRO A 119 7.79 5.83 7.09
N LEU A 120 8.40 4.94 6.30
CA LEU A 120 7.74 4.22 5.21
C LEU A 120 7.05 2.94 5.69
N THR A 121 7.31 2.50 6.91
CA THR A 121 6.89 1.17 7.41
C THR A 121 5.97 1.26 8.63
N VAL A 122 6.40 1.95 9.68
CA VAL A 122 5.68 1.99 10.97
C VAL A 122 4.25 2.54 10.83
N PRO A 123 3.98 3.59 10.02
CA PRO A 123 2.60 4.08 9.86
C PRO A 123 1.61 3.03 9.31
N PHE A 124 2.08 2.03 8.57
CA PHE A 124 1.23 0.99 8.00
C PHE A 124 0.67 0.02 9.06
N PHE A 125 1.27 -0.04 10.25
CA PHE A 125 0.73 -0.79 11.39
C PHE A 125 -0.56 -0.18 11.98
N PHE A 126 -0.97 1.00 11.52
CA PHE A 126 -2.22 1.65 11.89
C PHE A 126 -3.31 1.48 10.82
N GLY A 127 -3.34 0.30 10.18
CA GLY A 127 -4.35 -0.08 9.19
C GLY A 127 -4.04 0.30 7.74
N GLY A 128 -2.83 0.82 7.45
CA GLY A 128 -2.46 1.25 6.09
C GLY A 128 -3.31 2.39 5.53
N GLY A 129 -4.02 3.11 6.41
CA GLY A 129 -4.99 4.14 6.05
C GLY A 129 -6.43 3.72 6.31
N ALA A 130 -7.28 4.72 6.56
CA ALA A 130 -8.68 4.52 6.94
C ALA A 130 -9.52 3.81 5.86
N PHE A 131 -9.14 3.91 4.59
CA PHE A 131 -9.85 3.25 3.49
C PHE A 131 -9.80 1.72 3.58
N ASN A 132 -8.67 1.13 3.97
CA ASN A 132 -8.56 -0.33 4.10
C ASN A 132 -9.46 -0.85 5.23
N ILE A 133 -9.46 -0.17 6.38
CA ILE A 133 -10.34 -0.48 7.51
C ILE A 133 -11.80 -0.33 7.09
N PHE A 134 -12.14 0.71 6.33
CA PHE A 134 -13.49 0.88 5.78
C PHE A 134 -13.90 -0.30 4.89
N LEU A 135 -13.08 -0.68 3.91
CA LEU A 135 -13.39 -1.76 2.99
C LEU A 135 -13.57 -3.09 3.72
N LEU A 136 -12.63 -3.46 4.58
CA LEU A 136 -12.72 -4.69 5.37
C LEU A 136 -13.93 -4.67 6.30
N ARG A 137 -14.30 -3.51 6.87
CA ARG A 137 -15.51 -3.41 7.68
C ARG A 137 -16.76 -3.65 6.84
N GLN A 138 -16.83 -3.10 5.62
CA GLN A 138 -17.98 -3.37 4.75
C GLN A 138 -18.09 -4.84 4.41
N PHE A 139 -16.96 -5.49 4.09
CA PHE A 139 -16.92 -6.94 3.87
C PHE A 139 -17.36 -7.71 5.12
N PHE A 140 -16.80 -7.44 6.30
CA PHE A 140 -17.20 -8.14 7.51
C PHE A 140 -18.67 -7.99 7.83
N ARG A 141 -19.32 -6.87 7.47
CA ARG A 141 -20.76 -6.67 7.70
C ARG A 141 -21.66 -7.48 6.76
N THR A 142 -21.15 -8.03 5.66
CA THR A 142 -21.95 -8.89 4.77
C THR A 142 -22.05 -10.33 5.26
N LEU A 143 -21.17 -10.75 6.18
CA LEU A 143 -21.22 -12.12 6.72
C LEU A 143 -22.47 -12.27 7.63
N PRO A 144 -23.08 -13.47 7.73
CA PRO A 144 -24.17 -13.72 8.67
C PRO A 144 -23.71 -13.55 10.13
N ALA A 145 -24.54 -12.97 11.00
CA ALA A 145 -24.21 -12.79 12.42
C ALA A 145 -24.36 -14.10 13.22
N GLU A 146 -25.22 -14.98 12.73
CA GLU A 146 -25.56 -16.26 13.31
C GLU A 146 -24.35 -17.20 13.41
N LEU A 147 -23.35 -17.02 12.53
CA LEU A 147 -22.08 -17.75 12.62
C LEU A 147 -21.30 -17.40 13.90
N ALA A 148 -21.30 -16.13 14.28
CA ALA A 148 -20.67 -15.69 15.53
C ALA A 148 -21.48 -16.16 16.73
N ASP A 149 -22.82 -16.11 16.67
CA ASP A 149 -23.70 -16.58 17.75
C ASP A 149 -23.52 -18.07 18.03
N ALA A 150 -23.42 -18.90 16.98
CA ALA A 150 -23.12 -20.32 17.11
C ALA A 150 -21.76 -20.55 17.79
N ALA A 151 -20.72 -19.83 17.35
CA ALA A 151 -19.40 -19.92 17.94
C ALA A 151 -19.38 -19.47 19.43
N TYR A 152 -20.17 -18.45 19.80
CA TYR A 152 -20.33 -18.06 21.20
C TYR A 152 -20.98 -19.15 22.04
N ILE A 153 -21.96 -19.88 21.50
CA ILE A 153 -22.59 -21.03 22.18
C ILE A 153 -21.57 -22.15 22.41
N ASP A 154 -20.67 -22.38 21.44
CA ASP A 154 -19.56 -23.34 21.54
C ASP A 154 -18.42 -22.85 22.48
N GLY A 155 -18.56 -21.67 23.08
CA GLY A 155 -17.61 -21.12 24.06
C GLY A 155 -16.45 -20.32 23.43
N ALA A 156 -16.49 -20.03 22.13
CA ALA A 156 -15.50 -19.18 21.47
C ALA A 156 -15.58 -17.74 21.98
N ARG A 157 -14.43 -17.08 22.08
CA ARG A 157 -14.33 -15.64 22.39
C ARG A 157 -14.22 -14.82 21.11
N ALA A 158 -14.50 -13.52 21.19
CA ALA A 158 -14.47 -12.62 20.03
C ALA A 158 -13.15 -12.67 19.22
N ILE A 159 -12.00 -12.87 19.89
CA ILE A 159 -10.70 -13.01 19.21
C ILE A 159 -10.57 -14.35 18.45
N THR A 160 -11.18 -15.41 18.98
CA THR A 160 -11.23 -16.73 18.34
C THR A 160 -12.18 -16.73 17.15
N ILE A 161 -13.28 -15.99 17.22
CA ILE A 161 -14.23 -15.84 16.11
C ILE A 161 -13.63 -14.98 14.99
N TYR A 162 -12.75 -14.03 15.34
CA TYR A 162 -12.02 -13.21 14.38
C TYR A 162 -10.97 -13.99 13.58
N TRP A 163 -10.28 -14.95 14.21
CA TRP A 163 -9.19 -15.72 13.63
C TRP A 163 -9.72 -16.89 12.78
#